data_AF-A0A7J3M0M7-F1
#
_entry.id   AF-A0A7J3M0M7-F1
#
_cell.length_a   1.000
_cell.length_b   1.000
_cell.length_c   1.000
_cell.angle_alpha   90.00
_cell.angle_beta   90.00
_cell.angle_gamma   90.00
#
_symmetry.space_group_name_H-M   'P 1'
#
loop_
_entity.id
_entity.type
_entity.pdbx_description
1 polymer ?
#
loop_
_entity_poly.entity_id
_entity_poly.type
_entity_poly.pdbx_seq_one_letter_code
_entity_poly.pdbx_strand_id
1 'polypeptide(L)'
;MIFYESRYVTKRGRLRCARGFSAPIEMGGEVYILGCWIDVTSMKLEEELRRKNEYLSVLNSVLRHDIANALTPVIAFVESAEGELKELR
;
A
#
# COMPACT_ATOMS: atom_id res chain seq x y z
N MET A 1 -3.49 -11.16 -29.97
CA MET A 1 -4.08 -11.03 -28.63
C MET A 1 -3.43 -9.86 -27.93
N ILE A 2 -4.21 -8.95 -27.35
CA ILE A 2 -3.71 -7.75 -26.65
C ILE A 2 -4.35 -7.72 -25.26
N PHE A 3 -3.54 -7.43 -24.24
CA PHE A 3 -4.00 -7.27 -22.86
C PHE A 3 -4.23 -5.82 -22.51
N TYR A 4 -5.27 -5.57 -21.73
CA TYR A 4 -5.66 -4.23 -21.31
C TYR A 4 -6.01 -4.22 -19.83
N GLU A 5 -5.77 -3.07 -19.23
CA GLU A 5 -6.33 -2.72 -17.94
C GLU A 5 -7.06 -1.39 -18.10
N SER A 6 -8.31 -1.35 -17.68
CA SER A 6 -9.16 -0.19 -17.89
C SER A 6 -10.04 0.08 -16.68
N ARG A 7 -10.39 1.35 -16.50
CA ARG A 7 -11.40 1.78 -15.54
C ARG A 7 -12.74 1.86 -16.24
N TYR A 8 -13.78 1.39 -15.56
CA TYR A 8 -15.15 1.43 -16.07
C TYR A 8 -16.13 1.86 -14.98
N VAL A 9 -17.27 2.37 -15.40
CA VAL A 9 -18.37 2.76 -14.51
C VAL A 9 -19.49 1.74 -14.67
N THR A 10 -19.91 1.14 -13.55
CA THR A 10 -21.04 0.21 -13.54
C THR A 10 -22.36 0.94 -13.80
N LYS A 11 -23.43 0.22 -14.18
CA LYS A 11 -24.78 0.78 -14.31
C LYS A 11 -25.27 1.52 -13.05
N ARG A 12 -24.71 1.20 -11.87
CA ARG A 12 -24.99 1.86 -10.58
C ARG A 12 -24.06 3.04 -10.26
N GLY A 13 -23.28 3.52 -11.22
CA GLY A 13 -22.37 4.67 -11.06
C GLY A 13 -21.07 4.38 -10.31
N ARG A 14 -20.79 3.11 -9.95
CA ARG A 14 -19.55 2.75 -9.24
C ARG A 14 -18.38 2.61 -10.19
N LEU A 15 -17.24 3.23 -9.85
CA LEU A 15 -15.97 3.05 -10.56
C LEU A 15 -15.34 1.70 -10.20
N ARG A 16 -14.88 0.96 -11.21
CA ARG A 16 -14.23 -0.35 -11.08
C ARG A 16 -13.04 -0.45 -12.03
N CYS A 17 -12.15 -1.40 -11.76
CA CYS A 17 -11.02 -1.73 -12.63
C CYS A 17 -11.25 -3.10 -13.25
N ALA A 18 -11.17 -3.19 -14.57
CA ALA A 18 -11.18 -4.45 -15.29
C ALA A 18 -9.80 -4.73 -15.89
N ARG A 19 -9.37 -5.98 -15.81
CA ARG A 19 -8.24 -6.50 -16.57
C ARG A 19 -8.76 -7.54 -17.55
N GLY A 20 -8.26 -7.50 -18.77
CA GLY A 20 -8.78 -8.37 -19.80
C GLY A 20 -7.85 -8.49 -20.98
N PHE A 21 -8.31 -9.25 -21.97
CA PHE A 21 -7.67 -9.32 -23.27
C PHE A 21 -8.70 -9.21 -24.37
N SER A 22 -8.23 -8.87 -25.56
CA SER A 22 -8.98 -9.00 -26.80
C SER A 22 -8.16 -9.76 -27.83
N ALA A 23 -8.80 -10.67 -28.56
CA ALA A 23 -8.18 -11.46 -29.61
C ALA A 23 -9.15 -11.61 -30.80
N PRO A 24 -8.65 -11.54 -32.05
CA PRO A 24 -9.46 -11.91 -33.19
C PRO A 24 -9.77 -13.41 -33.16
N ILE A 25 -10.99 -13.78 -33.50
CA ILE A 25 -11.42 -15.16 -33.72
C ILE A 25 -12.13 -15.25 -35.07
N GLU A 26 -12.02 -16.40 -35.72
CA GLU A 26 -12.75 -16.67 -36.96
C GLU A 26 -13.93 -17.60 -36.67
N MET A 27 -15.12 -17.21 -37.12
CA MET A 27 -16.33 -18.03 -37.02
C MET A 27 -17.14 -17.90 -38.31
N GLY A 28 -17.34 -19.01 -39.01
CA GLY A 28 -18.14 -19.02 -40.25
C GLY A 28 -17.53 -18.19 -41.38
N GLY A 29 -16.21 -18.07 -41.44
CA GLY A 29 -15.49 -17.27 -42.45
C GLY A 29 -15.42 -15.77 -42.16
N GLU A 30 -16.00 -15.32 -41.04
CA GLU A 30 -15.98 -13.92 -40.60
C GLU A 30 -15.07 -13.74 -39.37
N VAL A 31 -14.41 -12.58 -39.29
CA VAL A 31 -13.50 -12.24 -38.18
C VAL A 31 -14.24 -11.42 -37.12
N TYR A 32 -14.18 -11.87 -35.87
CA TYR A 32 -14.75 -11.20 -34.70
C TYR A 32 -13.66 -10.88 -33.69
N ILE A 33 -13.93 -9.94 -32.78
CA ILE A 33 -13.09 -9.70 -31.61
C ILE A 33 -13.73 -10.37 -30.39
N LEU A 34 -13.03 -11.38 -29.84
CA LEU A 34 -13.36 -11.95 -28.54
C LEU A 34 -12.66 -11.14 -27.44
N GLY A 35 -13.45 -10.52 -26.57
CA GLY A 35 -12.98 -9.84 -25.37
C GLY A 35 -13.33 -10.61 -24.11
N CYS A 36 -12.36 -10.79 -23.21
CA CYS A 36 -12.60 -11.31 -21.86
C CYS A 36 -12.14 -10.28 -20.84
N TRP A 37 -12.99 -9.95 -19.86
CA TRP A 37 -12.74 -8.93 -18.86
C TRP A 37 -13.09 -9.45 -17.46
N ILE A 38 -12.19 -9.25 -16.52
CA ILE A 38 -12.31 -9.65 -15.13
C ILE A 38 -12.24 -8.40 -14.26
N ASP A 39 -13.22 -8.22 -13.36
CA ASP A 39 -13.17 -7.15 -12.34
C ASP A 39 -12.05 -7.47 -11.34
N VAL A 40 -11.04 -6.61 -11.28
CA VAL A 40 -9.87 -6.74 -10.40
C VAL A 40 -9.86 -5.70 -9.27
N THR A 41 -11.01 -5.05 -9.03
CA THR A 41 -11.08 -3.94 -8.07
C THR A 41 -10.73 -4.37 -6.64
N SER A 42 -11.26 -5.50 -6.16
CA SER A 42 -10.97 -5.99 -4.79
C SER A 42 -9.49 -6.26 -4.59
N MET A 43 -8.90 -7.03 -5.52
CA MET A 43 -7.50 -7.40 -5.49
C MET A 43 -6.58 -6.17 -5.45
N LYS A 44 -6.89 -5.14 -6.26
CA LYS A 44 -6.11 -3.89 -6.24
C LYS A 44 -6.23 -3.12 -4.93
N LEU A 45 -7.42 -3.05 -4.34
CA LEU A 45 -7.64 -2.36 -3.07
C LEU A 45 -6.93 -3.08 -1.92
N GLU A 46 -6.99 -4.41 -1.88
CA GLU A 46 -6.28 -5.23 -0.90
C GLU A 46 -4.76 -5.05 -1.03
N GLU A 47 -4.24 -5.04 -2.26
CA GLU A 47 -2.82 -4.82 -2.50
C GLU A 47 -2.37 -3.41 -2.08
N GLU A 48 -3.16 -2.38 -2.37
CA GLU A 48 -2.90 -1.02 -1.92
C GLU A 48 -2.92 -0.92 -0.39
N LEU A 49 -3.89 -1.56 0.26
CA LEU A 49 -3.99 -1.59 1.71
C LEU A 49 -2.78 -2.28 2.34
N ARG A 50 -2.36 -3.44 1.79
CA ARG A 50 -1.16 -4.15 2.21
C ARG A 50 0.08 -3.27 2.10
N ARG A 51 0.29 -2.62 0.94
CA ARG A 51 1.43 -1.72 0.72
C ARG A 51 1.45 -0.55 1.71
N LYS A 52 0.30 0.05 2.01
CA LYS A 52 0.20 1.12 3.00
C LYS A 52 0.54 0.63 4.41
N ASN A 53 0.05 -0.55 4.80
CA ASN A 53 0.37 -1.12 6.11
C ASN A 53 1.87 -1.44 6.24
N GLU A 54 2.48 -2.02 5.22
CA GLU A 54 3.92 -2.29 5.19
C GLU A 54 4.73 -0.99 5.32
N TYR A 55 4.35 0.04 4.56
CA TYR A 55 4.97 1.36 4.64
C TYR A 55 4.86 1.96 6.04
N LEU A 56 3.66 1.96 6.64
CA LEU A 56 3.44 2.47 8.00
C LEU A 56 4.20 1.68 9.05
N SER A 57 4.33 0.36 8.88
CA SER A 57 5.10 -0.49 9.79
C SER A 57 6.58 -0.11 9.78
N VAL A 58 7.17 0.08 8.60
CA VAL A 58 8.57 0.51 8.45
C VAL A 58 8.75 1.93 8.99
N LEU A 59 7.85 2.84 8.66
CA LEU A 59 7.93 4.21 9.16
C LEU A 59 7.88 4.25 10.70
N ASN A 60 6.96 3.49 11.31
CA ASN A 60 6.85 3.40 12.77
C ASN A 60 8.10 2.83 13.43
N SER A 61 8.75 1.82 12.84
CA SER A 61 9.97 1.24 13.42
C SER A 61 11.12 2.23 13.39
N VAL A 62 11.31 2.93 12.26
CA VAL A 62 12.34 3.97 12.10
C VAL A 62 12.09 5.13 13.06
N LEU A 63 10.87 5.68 13.09
CA LEU A 63 10.55 6.80 13.98
C LEU A 63 10.71 6.45 15.46
N ARG A 64 10.30 5.24 15.88
CA ARG A 64 10.48 4.80 17.26
C ARG A 64 11.97 4.72 17.61
N HIS A 65 12.78 4.17 16.73
CA HIS A 65 14.22 4.13 16.89
C HIS A 65 14.81 5.54 17.01
N ASP A 66 14.45 6.45 16.10
CA ASP A 66 15.02 7.80 16.08
C ASP A 66 14.59 8.61 17.31
N ILE A 67 13.34 8.48 17.74
CA ILE A 67 12.85 9.09 18.98
C ILE A 67 13.60 8.52 20.19
N ALA A 68 13.71 7.18 20.29
CA ALA A 68 14.43 6.55 21.40
C ALA A 68 15.89 7.04 21.45
N ASN A 69 16.56 7.07 20.29
CA ASN A 69 17.93 7.54 20.19
C ASN A 69 18.10 9.01 20.58
N ALA A 70 17.15 9.87 20.20
CA ALA A 70 17.16 11.27 20.60
C ALA A 70 16.90 11.47 22.10
N LEU A 71 16.08 10.60 22.71
CA LEU A 71 15.76 10.65 24.13
C LEU A 71 16.86 10.05 25.02
N THR A 72 17.59 9.04 24.56
CA THR A 72 18.70 8.41 25.30
C THR A 72 19.64 9.42 25.97
N PRO A 73 20.21 10.43 25.27
CA PRO A 73 21.09 11.41 25.91
C PRO A 73 20.36 12.34 26.88
N VAL A 74 19.08 12.68 26.62
CA VAL A 74 18.27 13.51 27.53
C VAL A 74 18.01 12.77 28.84
N ILE A 75 17.64 11.48 28.74
CA ILE A 75 17.40 10.62 29.90
C ILE A 75 18.70 10.48 30.71
N ALA A 76 19.82 10.17 30.07
CA ALA A 76 21.11 10.05 30.74
C ALA A 76 21.53 11.33 31.48
N PHE A 77 21.26 12.51 30.89
CA PHE A 77 21.53 13.79 31.53
C PHE A 77 20.66 14.00 32.78
N VAL A 78 19.36 13.69 32.70
CA VAL A 78 18.44 13.79 33.85
C VAL A 78 18.86 12.84 34.97
N GLU A 79 19.21 11.60 34.64
CA GLU A 79 19.68 10.60 35.62
C GLU A 79 20.97 11.06 36.33
N SER A 80 21.92 11.65 35.59
CA SER A 80 23.15 12.21 36.17
C SER A 80 22.86 13.36 37.14
N ALA A 81 21.99 14.29 36.76
CA ALA A 81 21.61 15.43 37.59
C ALA A 81 20.87 15.01 38.87
N GLU A 82 20.02 13.98 38.80
CA GLU A 82 19.36 13.40 39.98
C GLU A 82 20.35 12.71 40.93
N GLY A 83 21.41 12.09 40.39
CA GLY A 83 22.50 11.51 41.19
C GLY A 83 23.23 12.56 42.02
N GLU A 84 23.67 13.65 41.38
CA GLU A 84 24.35 14.77 42.05
C GLU A 84 23.48 15.42 43.14
N LEU A 85 22.17 15.57 42.87
CA LEU A 85 21.20 16.11 43.82
C LEU A 85 21.02 15.23 45.07
N LYS A 86 21.17 13.91 44.94
CA LYS A 86 21.11 12.98 46.07
C LYS A 86 22.38 13.02 46.93
N GLU A 87 23.55 13.29 46.34
CA GLU A 87 24.80 13.41 47.09
C GLU A 87 24.91 14.73 47.88
N LEU A 88 24.17 15.76 47.46
CA LEU A 88 24.08 17.05 48.15
C LEU A 88 23.12 17.06 49.36
N ARG A 89 22.40 15.95 49.62
CA ARG A 89 21.33 15.85 50.61
C ARG A 89 21.69 14.91 51.75
#